data_AF-A0A932MCR2-F1
#
_entry.id   AF-A0A932MCR2-F1
#
_cell.length_a   1.000
_cell.length_b   1.000
_cell.length_c   1.000
_cell.angle_alpha   90.00
_cell.angle_beta   90.00
_cell.angle_gamma   90.00
#
_symmetry.space_group_name_H-M   'P 1'
#
loop_
_entity.id
_entity.type
_entity.pdbx_description
1 polymer ?
#
loop_
_entity_poly.entity_id
_entity_poly.type
_entity_poly.pdbx_seq_one_letter_code
_entity_poly.pdbx_strand_id
1 'polypeptide(L)'
;SVCALVPGVFARAPEPDLPPTPDVLSWWSARGGELAKPDLCAPGVAFSTVPPWRVGEEIAGGTSQAAPQVAGMAALLQSASARDGRRLRAVDLKRALMATAVPLPGVTTLDQGFGVPHVQAAHQWLLASHQAGIYVVRALPDGGNASRASAAYRRNGLASPSDTVQRFQVSTLGGQAAARLLLTSDAEWLRTPPQIELSGQPAVVSLTYDPARLSRPGLYVGNVWARAASDTLAGRVFRLTNTVVVPYHLEPPLTVTRSLEPGDIDRFFVRVPPDAGGLRVSLGVSSGRSAMLSLFEPSGQPARSAGSVDATAGDSASVSVTGEDLLPGVYEAVVVAPPGSRVTYRFTAVLPRVAVRAVGTGPSAVLVSRAPDSARVGVTARVAGAAREYQIRGGGDPASLQIPVPPWADRVVLDVSLSEDLWNQVTDVGLLVRHGAGRELNQQPLEYRFA
;
A
#
# COMPACT_ATOMS: atom_id res chain seq x y z
N SER A 1 -4.53 6.95 11.18
CA SER A 1 -4.18 7.61 9.89
C SER A 1 -5.44 7.83 9.11
N VAL A 2 -5.40 8.79 8.18
CA VAL A 2 -6.54 9.23 7.39
C VAL A 2 -6.19 9.06 5.91
N CYS A 3 -7.07 8.41 5.16
CA CYS A 3 -6.98 8.28 3.72
C CYS A 3 -7.43 9.59 3.04
N ALA A 4 -6.92 9.86 1.85
CA ALA A 4 -7.30 11.02 1.08
C ALA A 4 -8.32 10.68 -0.01
N LEU A 5 -9.40 11.46 -0.06
CA LEU A 5 -10.37 11.42 -1.15
C LEU A 5 -10.12 12.57 -2.13
N VAL A 6 -10.38 12.35 -3.40
CA VAL A 6 -10.58 13.40 -4.39
C VAL A 6 -12.08 13.68 -4.44
N PRO A 7 -12.53 14.85 -3.96
CA PRO A 7 -13.94 15.19 -4.01
C PRO A 7 -14.47 15.18 -5.43
N GLY A 8 -15.68 14.68 -5.65
CA GLY A 8 -16.21 14.52 -7.00
C GLY A 8 -16.33 15.82 -7.79
N VAL A 9 -16.43 16.96 -7.11
CA VAL A 9 -16.40 18.31 -7.73
C VAL A 9 -15.09 18.62 -8.46
N PHE A 10 -13.99 17.98 -8.08
CA PHE A 10 -12.70 18.07 -8.78
C PHE A 10 -12.56 17.01 -9.88
N ALA A 11 -13.42 15.99 -9.88
CA ALA A 11 -13.47 14.96 -10.92
C ALA A 11 -14.34 15.37 -12.11
N ARG A 12 -15.45 16.06 -11.86
CA ARG A 12 -16.33 16.68 -12.88
C ARG A 12 -16.98 17.92 -12.30
N ALA A 13 -17.06 18.99 -13.08
CA ALA A 13 -17.77 20.20 -12.69
C ALA A 13 -19.24 19.90 -12.33
N PRO A 14 -19.83 20.58 -11.33
CA PRO A 14 -21.25 20.44 -11.04
C PRO A 14 -22.10 20.85 -12.24
N GLU A 15 -23.06 20.00 -12.61
CA GLU A 15 -24.03 20.28 -13.68
C GLU A 15 -25.45 20.25 -13.07
N PRO A 16 -26.35 21.19 -13.42
CA PRO A 16 -27.64 21.36 -12.73
C PRO A 16 -28.53 20.11 -12.71
N ASP A 17 -28.48 19.29 -13.76
CA ASP A 17 -29.38 18.14 -13.96
C ASP A 17 -28.71 16.79 -13.71
N LEU A 18 -27.43 16.78 -13.29
CA LEU A 18 -26.71 15.56 -12.99
C LEU A 18 -26.46 15.43 -11.49
N PRO A 19 -26.58 14.22 -10.92
CA PRO A 19 -26.18 14.01 -9.55
C PRO A 19 -24.70 14.39 -9.37
N PRO A 20 -24.32 14.92 -8.19
CA PRO A 20 -22.93 15.19 -7.88
C PRO A 20 -22.10 13.94 -8.11
N THR A 21 -20.93 14.11 -8.73
CA THR A 21 -19.97 13.02 -8.86
C THR A 21 -19.60 12.55 -7.45
N PRO A 22 -19.60 11.23 -7.18
CA PRO A 22 -19.17 10.74 -5.88
C PRO A 22 -17.70 11.02 -5.66
N ASP A 23 -17.30 11.13 -4.39
CA ASP A 23 -15.90 11.18 -4.02
C ASP A 23 -15.22 9.86 -4.39
N VAL A 24 -13.98 9.97 -4.88
CA VAL A 24 -13.16 8.80 -5.22
C VAL A 24 -11.94 8.77 -4.30
N LEU A 25 -11.49 7.57 -3.95
CA LEU A 25 -10.24 7.43 -3.20
C LEU A 25 -9.08 7.90 -4.07
N SER A 26 -8.18 8.72 -3.53
CA SER A 26 -7.01 9.13 -4.31
C SER A 26 -6.06 7.95 -4.55
N TRP A 27 -5.56 7.83 -5.78
CA TRP A 27 -4.62 6.77 -6.17
C TRP A 27 -3.33 6.82 -5.36
N TRP A 28 -2.90 8.01 -4.95
CA TRP A 28 -1.70 8.26 -4.14
C TRP A 28 -1.93 8.13 -2.62
N SER A 29 -3.18 7.95 -2.14
CA SER A 29 -3.41 7.71 -0.72
C SER A 29 -2.71 6.43 -0.29
N ALA A 30 -1.92 6.50 0.78
CA ALA A 30 -1.31 5.32 1.38
C ALA A 30 -2.38 4.32 1.81
N ARG A 31 -2.08 3.04 1.61
CA ARG A 31 -2.96 1.92 1.92
C ARG A 31 -2.36 1.08 3.04
N GLY A 32 -3.16 0.21 3.61
CA GLY A 32 -2.67 -0.77 4.58
C GLY A 32 -1.80 -1.85 3.96
N GLY A 33 -1.73 -2.97 4.65
CA GLY A 33 -1.00 -4.17 4.23
C GLY A 33 -0.75 -4.93 5.50
N GLU A 34 0.46 -4.78 6.02
CA GLU A 34 0.84 -5.21 7.38
C GLU A 34 0.14 -4.41 8.49
N LEU A 35 -0.40 -3.24 8.14
CA LEU A 35 -1.15 -2.39 9.07
C LEU A 35 -2.64 -2.43 8.75
N ALA A 36 -3.47 -2.55 9.78
CA ALA A 36 -4.92 -2.39 9.71
C ALA A 36 -5.30 -0.90 9.60
N LYS A 37 -4.72 -0.21 8.62
CA LYS A 37 -4.85 1.22 8.34
C LYS A 37 -5.23 1.45 6.86
N PRO A 38 -5.79 2.63 6.50
CA PRO A 38 -6.13 3.77 7.35
C PRO A 38 -7.28 3.49 8.32
N ASP A 39 -7.53 4.41 9.26
CA ASP A 39 -8.70 4.31 10.17
C ASP A 39 -9.95 4.90 9.50
N LEU A 40 -9.80 6.05 8.84
CA LEU A 40 -10.87 6.88 8.31
C LEU A 40 -10.43 7.50 6.97
N CYS A 41 -11.36 8.10 6.26
CA CYS A 41 -11.13 8.90 5.05
C CYS A 41 -11.71 10.30 5.20
N ALA A 42 -11.10 11.26 4.53
CA ALA A 42 -11.64 12.60 4.38
C ALA A 42 -11.19 13.22 3.05
N PRO A 43 -11.85 14.30 2.59
CA PRO A 43 -11.38 15.10 1.48
C PRO A 43 -9.90 15.46 1.62
N GLY A 44 -9.08 14.95 0.70
CA GLY A 44 -7.65 15.20 0.63
C GLY A 44 -7.27 16.19 -0.48
N VAL A 45 -8.22 16.66 -1.27
CA VAL A 45 -8.07 17.81 -2.16
C VAL A 45 -9.01 18.90 -1.67
N ALA A 46 -8.46 20.06 -1.34
CA ALA A 46 -9.23 21.16 -0.78
C ALA A 46 -8.63 22.52 -1.15
N PHE A 47 -9.45 23.57 -1.04
CA PHE A 47 -8.97 24.93 -1.01
C PHE A 47 -8.30 25.21 0.34
N SER A 48 -7.02 25.57 0.29
CA SER A 48 -6.22 25.93 1.45
C SER A 48 -6.07 27.45 1.54
N THR A 49 -5.93 27.96 2.76
CA THR A 49 -5.43 29.32 2.97
C THR A 49 -3.97 29.37 2.58
N VAL A 50 -3.63 30.20 1.60
CA VAL A 50 -2.27 30.35 1.09
C VAL A 50 -1.70 31.73 1.44
N PRO A 51 -0.38 31.85 1.65
CA PRO A 51 0.24 33.15 1.82
C PRO A 51 0.12 34.00 0.54
N PRO A 52 0.25 35.34 0.62
CA PRO A 52 0.03 36.23 -0.52
C PRO A 52 0.85 35.91 -1.78
N TRP A 53 2.05 35.33 -1.63
CA TRP A 53 2.91 34.97 -2.77
C TRP A 53 2.52 33.67 -3.49
N ARG A 54 1.53 32.91 -2.98
CA ARG A 54 0.96 31.74 -3.66
C ARG A 54 -0.52 31.92 -4.03
N VAL A 55 -0.99 33.16 -4.12
CA VAL A 55 -2.35 33.42 -4.62
C VAL A 55 -2.48 32.83 -6.03
N GLY A 56 -3.51 32.04 -6.27
CA GLY A 56 -3.70 31.21 -7.47
C GLY A 56 -3.33 29.73 -7.29
N GLU A 57 -2.70 29.35 -6.18
CA GLU A 57 -2.31 27.96 -5.83
C GLU A 57 -3.03 27.46 -4.56
N GLU A 58 -4.31 27.80 -4.42
CA GLU A 58 -5.12 27.44 -3.25
C GLU A 58 -5.51 25.96 -3.23
N ILE A 59 -5.54 25.29 -4.39
CA ILE A 59 -5.93 23.87 -4.46
C ILE A 59 -4.73 23.00 -4.12
N ALA A 60 -4.76 22.37 -2.96
CA ALA A 60 -3.72 21.45 -2.51
C ALA A 60 -4.27 20.02 -2.38
N GLY A 61 -3.46 19.04 -2.73
CA GLY A 61 -3.75 17.61 -2.60
C GLY A 61 -2.79 16.92 -1.63
N GLY A 62 -3.31 16.12 -0.70
CA GLY A 62 -2.49 15.29 0.18
C GLY A 62 -3.28 14.62 1.31
N THR A 63 -2.75 13.54 1.88
CA THR A 63 -3.24 13.02 3.17
C THR A 63 -3.01 14.07 4.27
N SER A 64 -2.02 14.94 4.08
CA SER A 64 -1.79 16.17 4.85
C SER A 64 -2.96 17.16 4.80
N GLN A 65 -3.82 17.11 3.76
CA GLN A 65 -5.05 17.90 3.68
C GLN A 65 -6.26 17.15 4.24
N ALA A 66 -6.28 15.82 4.16
CA ALA A 66 -7.33 15.00 4.75
C ALA A 66 -7.26 14.94 6.29
N ALA A 67 -6.05 14.87 6.85
CA ALA A 67 -5.83 14.83 8.30
C ALA A 67 -6.45 16.02 9.08
N PRO A 68 -6.25 17.30 8.69
CA PRO A 68 -6.85 18.43 9.39
C PRO A 68 -8.38 18.45 9.32
N GLN A 69 -9.00 17.86 8.28
CA GLN A 69 -10.47 17.71 8.22
C GLN A 69 -10.98 16.86 9.40
N VAL A 70 -10.37 15.69 9.62
CA VAL A 70 -10.74 14.81 10.75
C VAL A 70 -10.39 15.45 12.09
N ALA A 71 -9.31 16.24 12.16
CA ALA A 71 -8.98 17.02 13.36
C ALA A 71 -10.06 18.06 13.69
N GLY A 72 -10.56 18.78 12.66
CA GLY A 72 -11.68 19.72 12.79
C GLY A 72 -12.96 19.03 13.28
N MET A 73 -13.27 17.84 12.73
CA MET A 73 -14.41 17.03 13.19
C MET A 73 -14.28 16.66 14.68
N ALA A 74 -13.10 16.21 15.11
CA ALA A 74 -12.84 15.91 16.52
C ALA A 74 -12.95 17.16 17.41
N ALA A 75 -12.50 18.32 16.94
CA ALA A 75 -12.62 19.59 17.65
C ALA A 75 -14.08 20.02 17.84
N LEU A 76 -14.94 19.84 16.81
CA LEU A 76 -16.37 20.11 16.92
C LEU A 76 -17.04 19.23 17.98
N LEU A 77 -16.75 17.93 17.99
CA LEU A 77 -17.27 16.99 18.99
C LEU A 77 -16.81 17.35 20.41
N GLN A 78 -15.52 17.70 20.55
CA GLN A 78 -14.96 18.12 21.83
C GLN A 78 -15.58 19.44 22.32
N SER A 79 -15.86 20.39 21.42
CA SER A 79 -16.52 21.65 21.73
C SER A 79 -17.97 21.42 22.19
N ALA A 80 -18.71 20.54 21.51
CA ALA A 80 -20.07 20.18 21.88
C ALA A 80 -20.11 19.58 23.30
N SER A 81 -19.26 18.59 23.58
CA SER A 81 -19.18 17.97 24.90
C SER A 81 -18.74 18.93 26.01
N ALA A 82 -17.89 19.91 25.70
CA ALA A 82 -17.44 20.90 26.67
C ALA A 82 -18.57 21.81 27.17
N ARG A 83 -19.59 22.08 26.35
CA ARG A 83 -20.80 22.83 26.76
C ARG A 83 -21.59 22.09 27.84
N ASP A 84 -21.51 20.77 27.85
CA ASP A 84 -22.14 19.91 28.86
C ASP A 84 -21.20 19.62 30.06
N GLY A 85 -20.09 20.36 30.19
CA GLY A 85 -19.12 20.18 31.27
C GLY A 85 -18.31 18.88 31.18
N ARG A 86 -18.33 18.19 30.02
CA ARG A 86 -17.64 16.91 29.81
C ARG A 86 -16.43 17.08 28.91
N ARG A 87 -15.32 16.44 29.28
CA ARG A 87 -14.13 16.32 28.43
C ARG A 87 -14.05 14.91 27.86
N LEU A 88 -14.03 14.79 26.53
CA LEU A 88 -13.93 13.50 25.85
C LEU A 88 -12.48 13.04 25.85
N ARG A 89 -12.26 11.72 25.92
CA ARG A 89 -10.93 11.16 25.70
C ARG A 89 -10.70 10.99 24.21
N ALA A 90 -9.43 11.02 23.79
CA ALA A 90 -9.06 10.80 22.39
C ALA A 90 -9.61 9.47 21.84
N VAL A 91 -9.70 8.44 22.69
CA VAL A 91 -10.27 7.15 22.28
C VAL A 91 -11.77 7.23 22.02
N ASP A 92 -12.53 7.96 22.84
CA ASP A 92 -13.98 8.09 22.66
C ASP A 92 -14.29 8.83 21.35
N LEU A 93 -13.55 9.92 21.09
CA LEU A 93 -13.62 10.66 19.83
C LEU A 93 -13.30 9.77 18.62
N LYS A 94 -12.18 9.06 18.67
CA LYS A 94 -11.76 8.15 17.61
C LYS A 94 -12.81 7.08 17.34
N ARG A 95 -13.40 6.51 18.40
CA ARG A 95 -14.40 5.44 18.31
C ARG A 95 -15.71 5.95 17.73
N ALA A 96 -16.20 7.09 18.20
CA ALA A 96 -17.40 7.71 17.66
C ALA A 96 -17.26 7.98 16.15
N LEU A 97 -16.12 8.55 15.73
CA LEU A 97 -15.85 8.82 14.32
C LEU A 97 -15.78 7.53 13.48
N MET A 98 -15.14 6.48 13.97
CA MET A 98 -15.04 5.19 13.26
C MET A 98 -16.37 4.42 13.23
N ALA A 99 -17.12 4.41 14.33
CA ALA A 99 -18.38 3.67 14.46
C ALA A 99 -19.49 4.26 13.57
N THR A 100 -19.39 5.55 13.25
CA THR A 100 -20.37 6.30 12.46
C THR A 100 -19.86 6.66 11.06
N ALA A 101 -18.69 6.15 10.69
CA ALA A 101 -18.15 6.35 9.36
C ALA A 101 -18.95 5.55 8.31
N VAL A 102 -19.10 6.16 7.14
CA VAL A 102 -19.81 5.58 6.00
C VAL A 102 -18.78 5.09 4.98
N PRO A 103 -18.73 3.78 4.68
CA PRO A 103 -17.83 3.24 3.66
C PRO A 103 -18.19 3.76 2.25
N LEU A 104 -17.18 4.06 1.46
CA LEU A 104 -17.28 4.26 0.02
C LEU A 104 -17.65 2.94 -0.67
N PRO A 105 -18.56 2.97 -1.66
CA PRO A 105 -18.94 1.78 -2.42
C PRO A 105 -17.77 1.25 -3.24
N GLY A 106 -17.61 -0.07 -3.29
CA GLY A 106 -16.57 -0.73 -4.11
C GLY A 106 -15.13 -0.60 -3.62
N VAL A 107 -14.88 0.13 -2.53
CA VAL A 107 -13.52 0.36 -2.00
C VAL A 107 -13.25 -0.57 -0.81
N THR A 108 -12.08 -1.22 -0.78
CA THR A 108 -11.77 -2.18 0.28
C THR A 108 -11.38 -1.51 1.59
N THR A 109 -11.51 -2.23 2.70
CA THR A 109 -11.09 -1.75 4.03
C THR A 109 -9.59 -1.47 4.16
N LEU A 110 -8.77 -2.05 3.28
CA LEU A 110 -7.33 -1.79 3.16
C LEU A 110 -7.08 -0.36 2.66
N ASP A 111 -8.00 0.13 1.85
CA ASP A 111 -7.91 1.41 1.16
C ASP A 111 -8.53 2.54 1.97
N GLN A 112 -9.71 2.29 2.58
CA GLN A 112 -10.51 3.35 3.23
C GLN A 112 -10.71 3.22 4.74
N GLY A 113 -10.25 2.13 5.36
CA GLY A 113 -10.51 1.92 6.78
C GLY A 113 -12.00 1.68 7.07
N PHE A 114 -12.58 2.53 7.91
CA PHE A 114 -14.01 2.55 8.24
C PHE A 114 -14.82 3.48 7.32
N GLY A 115 -14.16 4.24 6.43
CA GLY A 115 -14.82 5.18 5.52
C GLY A 115 -14.82 6.62 6.03
N VAL A 116 -15.83 7.39 5.59
CA VAL A 116 -15.93 8.84 5.84
C VAL A 116 -16.71 9.11 7.13
N PRO A 117 -16.13 9.79 8.15
CA PRO A 117 -16.83 10.07 9.40
C PRO A 117 -18.06 10.96 9.22
N HIS A 118 -19.10 10.72 10.03
CA HIS A 118 -20.29 11.56 10.07
C HIS A 118 -20.40 12.29 11.43
N VAL A 119 -20.05 13.58 11.48
CA VAL A 119 -19.93 14.34 12.75
C VAL A 119 -21.20 14.32 13.59
N GLN A 120 -22.37 14.55 13.00
CA GLN A 120 -23.63 14.55 13.75
C GLN A 120 -23.96 13.18 14.36
N ALA A 121 -23.81 12.10 13.59
CA ALA A 121 -23.99 10.74 14.09
C ALA A 121 -22.95 10.40 15.17
N ALA A 122 -21.68 10.82 15.01
CA ALA A 122 -20.66 10.67 16.03
C ALA A 122 -21.02 11.39 17.34
N HIS A 123 -21.61 12.60 17.26
CA HIS A 123 -22.10 13.31 18.42
C HIS A 123 -23.25 12.54 19.12
N GLN A 124 -24.21 12.02 18.36
CA GLN A 124 -25.30 11.19 18.91
C GLN A 124 -24.77 9.90 19.57
N TRP A 125 -23.78 9.26 18.94
CA TRP A 125 -23.11 8.08 19.48
C TRP A 125 -22.44 8.39 20.84
N LEU A 126 -21.81 9.56 20.97
CA LEU A 126 -21.21 10.00 22.23
C LEU A 126 -22.25 10.31 23.31
N LEU A 127 -23.38 10.94 22.94
CA LEU A 127 -24.49 11.21 23.87
C LEU A 127 -25.12 9.92 24.42
N ALA A 128 -25.22 8.88 23.57
CA ALA A 128 -25.68 7.56 23.98
C ALA A 128 -24.71 6.85 24.96
N SER A 129 -23.55 7.42 25.25
CA SER A 129 -22.57 6.93 26.25
C SER A 129 -22.09 5.50 25.99
N HIS A 130 -22.04 5.11 24.72
CA HIS A 130 -21.54 3.80 24.30
C HIS A 130 -20.14 3.54 24.87
N GLN A 131 -19.98 2.37 25.48
CA GLN A 131 -18.69 1.96 26.04
C GLN A 131 -17.84 1.33 24.96
N ALA A 132 -16.78 2.00 24.55
CA ALA A 132 -15.80 1.44 23.63
C ALA A 132 -14.55 1.01 24.36
N GLY A 133 -14.31 -0.30 24.38
CA GLY A 133 -13.05 -0.83 24.84
C GLY A 133 -11.87 -0.41 23.96
N ILE A 134 -10.68 -0.37 24.57
CA ILE A 134 -9.42 -0.11 23.89
C ILE A 134 -8.71 -1.43 23.68
N TYR A 135 -8.51 -1.78 22.41
CA TYR A 135 -7.91 -3.04 22.01
C TYR A 135 -6.66 -2.80 21.18
N VAL A 136 -5.60 -3.54 21.46
CA VAL A 136 -4.42 -3.64 20.62
C VAL A 136 -4.50 -4.97 19.91
N VAL A 137 -4.39 -4.92 18.58
CA VAL A 137 -4.39 -6.09 17.72
C VAL A 137 -2.99 -6.25 17.14
N ARG A 138 -2.45 -7.46 17.23
CA ARG A 138 -1.18 -7.85 16.60
C ARG A 138 -1.38 -9.13 15.80
N ALA A 139 -1.01 -9.12 14.52
CA ALA A 139 -0.92 -10.33 13.73
C ALA A 139 0.30 -11.15 14.19
N LEU A 140 0.12 -12.46 14.30
CA LEU A 140 1.22 -13.38 14.55
C LEU A 140 1.78 -13.90 13.21
N PRO A 141 3.10 -14.13 13.11
CA PRO A 141 3.67 -14.74 11.92
C PRO A 141 3.15 -16.18 11.80
N ASP A 142 2.45 -16.47 10.71
CA ASP A 142 1.81 -17.77 10.43
C ASP A 142 1.79 -18.00 8.93
N GLY A 143 2.33 -19.16 8.51
CA GLY A 143 2.40 -19.55 7.09
C GLY A 143 3.06 -18.48 6.21
N GLY A 144 2.34 -18.00 5.19
CA GLY A 144 2.81 -16.95 4.30
C GLY A 144 2.80 -15.52 4.87
N ASN A 145 2.31 -15.32 6.11
CA ASN A 145 2.34 -14.02 6.78
C ASN A 145 3.62 -13.87 7.61
N ALA A 146 4.46 -12.88 7.27
CA ALA A 146 5.61 -12.48 8.07
C ALA A 146 5.33 -11.29 9.00
N SER A 147 4.21 -10.58 8.80
CA SER A 147 3.91 -9.37 9.55
C SER A 147 3.74 -9.63 11.04
N ARG A 148 4.34 -8.75 11.84
CA ARG A 148 4.18 -8.68 13.31
C ARG A 148 3.43 -7.42 13.74
N ALA A 149 2.80 -6.74 12.79
CA ALA A 149 2.11 -5.48 12.99
C ALA A 149 0.61 -5.72 13.24
N SER A 150 -0.29 -4.83 12.80
CA SER A 150 -1.72 -4.89 13.20
C SER A 150 -2.63 -5.65 12.24
N ALA A 151 -2.12 -6.08 11.08
CA ALA A 151 -2.85 -6.87 10.09
C ALA A 151 -2.00 -8.03 9.57
N ALA A 152 -2.65 -9.08 9.09
CA ALA A 152 -1.99 -10.18 8.41
C ALA A 152 -1.89 -9.86 6.91
N TYR A 153 -0.69 -10.00 6.35
CA TYR A 153 -0.41 -9.71 4.95
C TYR A 153 0.40 -10.83 4.28
N ARG A 154 -0.23 -11.51 3.33
CA ARG A 154 0.37 -12.59 2.53
C ARG A 154 0.60 -12.10 1.10
N ARG A 155 1.62 -11.26 0.92
CA ARG A 155 1.98 -10.69 -0.40
C ARG A 155 2.35 -11.76 -1.42
N ASN A 156 3.05 -12.80 -0.99
CA ASN A 156 3.47 -13.90 -1.87
C ASN A 156 2.41 -15.01 -1.99
N GLY A 157 1.20 -14.76 -1.51
CA GLY A 157 0.12 -15.75 -1.41
C GLY A 157 0.26 -16.69 -0.22
N LEU A 158 -0.55 -17.73 -0.21
CA LEU A 158 -0.43 -18.82 0.76
C LEU A 158 0.91 -19.53 0.58
N ALA A 159 1.57 -19.92 1.68
CA ALA A 159 2.84 -20.64 1.63
C ALA A 159 2.69 -22.07 1.06
N SER A 160 1.51 -22.68 1.24
CA SER A 160 1.12 -23.98 0.70
C SER A 160 -0.41 -24.10 0.71
N PRO A 161 -0.99 -25.14 0.09
CA PRO A 161 -2.43 -25.43 0.24
C PRO A 161 -2.87 -25.70 1.69
N SER A 162 -1.94 -26.08 2.57
CA SER A 162 -2.19 -26.29 4.01
C SER A 162 -2.00 -25.03 4.86
N ASP A 163 -1.56 -23.92 4.27
CA ASP A 163 -1.42 -22.63 4.94
C ASP A 163 -2.80 -21.96 5.12
N THR A 164 -3.60 -22.51 6.04
CA THR A 164 -4.98 -22.09 6.25
C THR A 164 -5.21 -21.37 7.56
N VAL A 165 -4.24 -21.24 8.45
CA VAL A 165 -4.44 -20.65 9.78
C VAL A 165 -3.74 -19.30 9.87
N GLN A 166 -4.42 -18.30 10.42
CA GLN A 166 -3.84 -17.01 10.79
C GLN A 166 -4.25 -16.65 12.20
N ARG A 167 -3.27 -16.41 13.09
CA ARG A 167 -3.54 -16.02 14.47
C ARG A 167 -3.33 -14.52 14.68
N PHE A 168 -4.12 -13.96 15.57
CA PHE A 168 -3.98 -12.61 16.08
C PHE A 168 -3.92 -12.64 17.61
N GLN A 169 -3.06 -11.82 18.20
CA GLN A 169 -3.10 -11.52 19.62
C GLN A 169 -3.90 -10.23 19.82
N VAL A 170 -4.90 -10.29 20.70
CA VAL A 170 -5.73 -9.15 21.09
C VAL A 170 -5.54 -8.91 22.58
N SER A 171 -5.14 -7.70 22.95
CA SER A 171 -5.03 -7.28 24.35
C SER A 171 -5.90 -6.05 24.63
N THR A 172 -6.36 -5.93 25.87
CA THR A 172 -7.00 -4.71 26.37
C THR A 172 -5.95 -3.72 26.84
N LEU A 173 -6.25 -2.43 26.76
CA LEU A 173 -5.45 -1.36 27.37
C LEU A 173 -6.20 -0.73 28.54
N GLY A 174 -5.45 -0.20 29.51
CA GLY A 174 -6.00 0.66 30.56
C GLY A 174 -6.82 -0.04 31.64
N GLY A 175 -6.50 -1.30 31.97
CA GLY A 175 -7.17 -2.03 33.06
C GLY A 175 -8.64 -2.35 32.79
N GLN A 176 -9.04 -2.38 31.52
CA GLN A 176 -10.41 -2.66 31.11
C GLN A 176 -10.89 -4.01 31.65
N ALA A 177 -12.11 -4.02 32.19
CA ALA A 177 -12.77 -5.23 32.68
C ALA A 177 -12.94 -6.29 31.58
N ALA A 178 -13.27 -7.50 32.02
CA ALA A 178 -13.53 -8.59 31.11
C ALA A 178 -14.60 -8.23 30.07
N ALA A 179 -14.36 -8.59 28.81
CA ALA A 179 -15.25 -8.27 27.69
C ALA A 179 -15.52 -9.53 26.87
N ARG A 180 -16.81 -9.80 26.64
CA ARG A 180 -17.26 -10.78 25.64
C ARG A 180 -17.47 -10.06 24.32
N LEU A 181 -16.81 -10.55 23.28
CA LEU A 181 -16.83 -9.94 21.95
C LEU A 181 -17.39 -10.92 20.93
N LEU A 182 -18.40 -10.47 20.19
CA LEU A 182 -18.98 -11.22 19.07
C LEU A 182 -18.15 -10.93 17.82
N LEU A 183 -17.76 -11.98 17.11
CA LEU A 183 -16.93 -11.89 15.92
C LEU A 183 -17.75 -12.23 14.67
N THR A 184 -17.56 -11.46 13.59
CA THR A 184 -18.24 -11.70 12.31
C THR A 184 -17.26 -11.45 11.17
N SER A 185 -17.12 -12.43 10.27
CA SER A 185 -16.34 -12.25 9.04
C SER A 185 -17.16 -11.51 7.98
N ASP A 186 -16.53 -10.61 7.22
CA ASP A 186 -17.11 -10.00 6.02
C ASP A 186 -16.68 -10.68 4.71
N ALA A 187 -15.90 -11.75 4.81
CA ALA A 187 -15.34 -12.46 3.67
C ALA A 187 -15.65 -13.96 3.74
N GLU A 188 -16.18 -14.52 2.65
CA GLU A 188 -16.58 -15.93 2.60
C GLU A 188 -15.41 -16.92 2.70
N TRP A 189 -14.21 -16.48 2.29
CA TRP A 189 -12.98 -17.27 2.38
C TRP A 189 -12.35 -17.23 3.77
N LEU A 190 -12.89 -16.45 4.70
CA LEU A 190 -12.32 -16.20 6.02
C LEU A 190 -13.29 -16.64 7.12
N ARG A 191 -12.91 -17.65 7.89
CA ARG A 191 -13.70 -18.17 9.02
C ARG A 191 -13.13 -17.70 10.34
N THR A 192 -14.04 -17.51 11.30
CA THR A 192 -13.75 -17.03 12.67
C THR A 192 -14.53 -17.87 13.69
N PRO A 193 -14.03 -18.04 14.93
CA PRO A 193 -14.91 -18.39 16.04
C PRO A 193 -16.03 -17.35 16.18
N PRO A 194 -17.21 -17.71 16.71
CA PRO A 194 -18.36 -16.80 16.82
C PRO A 194 -18.13 -15.70 17.85
N GLN A 195 -17.26 -15.93 18.83
CA GLN A 195 -16.97 -14.99 19.91
C GLN A 195 -15.62 -15.27 20.56
N ILE A 196 -15.14 -14.30 21.32
CA ILE A 196 -14.00 -14.43 22.23
C ILE A 196 -14.32 -13.77 23.58
N GLU A 197 -13.60 -14.18 24.61
CA GLU A 197 -13.64 -13.56 25.93
C GLU A 197 -12.26 -13.02 26.27
N LEU A 198 -12.21 -11.76 26.70
CA LEU A 198 -11.01 -11.10 27.21
C LEU A 198 -11.20 -10.95 28.71
N SER A 199 -10.25 -11.43 29.52
CA SER A 199 -10.33 -11.40 30.99
C SER A 199 -9.12 -10.68 31.63
N GLY A 200 -8.55 -9.71 30.91
CA GLY A 200 -7.38 -8.92 31.33
C GLY A 200 -6.04 -9.47 30.83
N GLN A 201 -5.99 -10.73 30.40
CA GLN A 201 -4.85 -11.28 29.66
C GLN A 201 -5.07 -11.18 28.14
N PRO A 202 -4.00 -11.10 27.33
CA PRO A 202 -4.13 -11.16 25.88
C PRO A 202 -4.78 -12.48 25.43
N ALA A 203 -5.76 -12.40 24.52
CA ALA A 203 -6.35 -13.58 23.87
C ALA A 203 -5.74 -13.78 22.49
N VAL A 204 -5.52 -15.05 22.13
CA VAL A 204 -5.16 -15.43 20.76
C VAL A 204 -6.42 -15.85 20.01
N VAL A 205 -6.68 -15.18 18.89
CA VAL A 205 -7.80 -15.47 18.00
C VAL A 205 -7.25 -16.19 16.77
N SER A 206 -7.67 -17.42 16.54
CA SER A 206 -7.31 -18.21 15.36
C SER A 206 -8.39 -18.07 14.30
N LEU A 207 -8.00 -17.56 13.12
CA LEU A 207 -8.83 -17.49 11.93
C LEU A 207 -8.43 -18.62 10.97
N THR A 208 -9.37 -19.02 10.11
CA THR A 208 -9.12 -20.07 9.11
C THR A 208 -9.49 -19.60 7.72
N TYR A 209 -8.56 -19.70 6.78
CA TYR A 209 -8.77 -19.43 5.37
C TYR A 209 -9.34 -20.66 4.66
N ASP A 210 -10.14 -20.42 3.62
CA ASP A 210 -10.60 -21.41 2.68
C ASP A 210 -9.86 -21.21 1.33
N PRO A 211 -8.78 -21.98 1.06
CA PRO A 211 -7.99 -21.81 -0.16
C PRO A 211 -8.80 -22.01 -1.44
N ALA A 212 -9.87 -22.80 -1.41
CA ALA A 212 -10.70 -23.04 -2.59
C ALA A 212 -11.41 -21.76 -3.08
N ARG A 213 -11.66 -20.82 -2.17
CA ARG A 213 -12.25 -19.50 -2.48
C ARG A 213 -11.21 -18.44 -2.87
N LEU A 214 -9.93 -18.76 -2.79
CA LEU A 214 -8.78 -17.90 -3.17
C LEU A 214 -8.17 -18.35 -4.50
N SER A 215 -9.01 -18.63 -5.50
CA SER A 215 -8.61 -19.28 -6.75
C SER A 215 -8.36 -18.33 -7.93
N ARG A 216 -8.85 -17.08 -7.87
CA ARG A 216 -8.70 -16.11 -8.96
C ARG A 216 -7.56 -15.15 -8.65
N PRO A 217 -6.68 -14.83 -9.61
CA PRO A 217 -5.66 -13.82 -9.39
C PRO A 217 -6.27 -12.46 -8.98
N GLY A 218 -5.69 -11.84 -7.97
CA GLY A 218 -6.16 -10.59 -7.41
C GLY A 218 -5.81 -10.40 -5.94
N LEU A 219 -6.35 -9.31 -5.38
CA LEU A 219 -6.21 -8.94 -3.98
C LEU A 219 -7.47 -9.36 -3.21
N TYR A 220 -7.31 -10.21 -2.20
CA TYR A 220 -8.38 -10.59 -1.30
C TYR A 220 -8.19 -9.88 0.02
N VAL A 221 -9.16 -9.01 0.37
CA VAL A 221 -9.19 -8.32 1.66
C VAL A 221 -10.40 -8.83 2.44
N GLY A 222 -10.17 -9.26 3.66
CA GLY A 222 -11.21 -9.79 4.54
C GLY A 222 -10.95 -9.39 5.98
N ASN A 223 -12.01 -9.05 6.71
CA ASN A 223 -11.95 -8.67 8.11
C ASN A 223 -12.84 -9.58 8.93
N VAL A 224 -12.35 -9.85 10.14
CA VAL A 224 -13.21 -10.29 11.23
C VAL A 224 -13.48 -9.08 12.12
N TRP A 225 -14.73 -8.65 12.15
CA TRP A 225 -15.20 -7.52 12.93
C TRP A 225 -15.62 -7.97 14.33
N ALA A 226 -15.13 -7.26 15.35
CA ALA A 226 -15.55 -7.47 16.72
C ALA A 226 -16.61 -6.45 17.16
N ARG A 227 -17.62 -6.89 17.89
CA ARG A 227 -18.63 -6.06 18.56
C ARG A 227 -18.73 -6.46 20.03
N ALA A 228 -18.98 -5.50 20.92
CA ALA A 228 -19.23 -5.82 22.32
C ALA A 228 -20.56 -6.55 22.47
N ALA A 229 -20.59 -7.69 23.16
CA ALA A 229 -21.83 -8.41 23.41
C ALA A 229 -22.77 -7.64 24.36
N SER A 230 -22.19 -6.81 25.24
CA SER A 230 -22.93 -5.95 26.18
C SER A 230 -23.58 -4.74 25.53
N ASP A 231 -23.09 -4.32 24.36
CA ASP A 231 -23.60 -3.15 23.63
C ASP A 231 -23.30 -3.33 22.13
N THR A 232 -24.22 -3.98 21.42
CA THR A 232 -24.07 -4.21 19.98
C THR A 232 -24.34 -2.95 19.15
N LEU A 233 -25.00 -1.94 19.72
CA LEU A 233 -25.30 -0.66 19.08
C LEU A 233 -24.10 0.28 19.08
N ALA A 234 -23.14 0.08 19.98
CA ALA A 234 -21.83 0.76 19.93
C ALA A 234 -21.05 0.51 18.63
N GLY A 235 -21.43 -0.52 17.86
CA GLY A 235 -20.83 -0.85 16.58
C GLY A 235 -19.52 -1.63 16.70
N ARG A 236 -18.71 -1.57 15.64
CA ARG A 236 -17.49 -2.38 15.49
C ARG A 236 -16.34 -1.81 16.32
N VAL A 237 -15.82 -2.58 17.29
CA VAL A 237 -14.77 -2.13 18.21
C VAL A 237 -13.35 -2.41 17.72
N PHE A 238 -13.14 -3.41 16.87
CA PHE A 238 -11.89 -3.58 16.11
C PHE A 238 -12.13 -4.50 14.93
N ARG A 239 -11.10 -4.66 14.10
CA ARG A 239 -11.03 -5.63 13.01
C ARG A 239 -9.74 -6.44 13.11
N LEU A 240 -9.82 -7.70 12.73
CA LEU A 240 -8.67 -8.53 12.39
C LEU A 240 -8.60 -8.55 10.86
N THR A 241 -7.75 -7.69 10.30
CA THR A 241 -7.65 -7.48 8.84
C THR A 241 -6.66 -8.48 8.24
N ASN A 242 -7.11 -9.18 7.21
CA ASN A 242 -6.35 -10.20 6.48
C ASN A 242 -6.31 -9.82 5.01
N THR A 243 -5.11 -9.78 4.44
CA THR A 243 -4.90 -9.50 3.02
C THR A 243 -4.10 -10.64 2.41
N VAL A 244 -4.66 -11.30 1.40
CA VAL A 244 -4.01 -12.39 0.65
C VAL A 244 -3.94 -12.02 -0.81
N VAL A 245 -2.73 -12.04 -1.37
CA VAL A 245 -2.50 -11.80 -2.80
C VAL A 245 -2.44 -13.14 -3.52
N VAL A 246 -3.26 -13.31 -4.55
CA VAL A 246 -3.17 -14.44 -5.49
C VAL A 246 -2.57 -13.89 -6.78
N PRO A 247 -1.29 -14.17 -7.11
CA PRO A 247 -0.65 -13.56 -8.27
C PRO A 247 -0.99 -14.28 -9.58
N TYR A 248 -0.91 -13.56 -10.68
CA TYR A 248 -0.86 -14.12 -12.02
C TYR A 248 0.47 -14.84 -12.24
N HIS A 249 0.41 -16.00 -12.90
CA HIS A 249 1.56 -16.68 -13.46
C HIS A 249 1.70 -16.24 -14.93
N LEU A 250 2.93 -15.93 -15.36
CA LEU A 250 3.21 -15.36 -16.69
C LEU A 250 3.61 -16.42 -17.74
N GLU A 251 2.98 -17.59 -17.63
CA GLU A 251 3.13 -18.71 -18.57
C GLU A 251 1.71 -19.22 -18.92
N PRO A 252 1.06 -18.65 -19.96
CA PRO A 252 1.54 -17.67 -20.94
C PRO A 252 1.60 -16.20 -20.42
N PRO A 253 2.20 -15.27 -21.18
CA PRO A 253 2.20 -13.84 -20.83
C PRO A 253 0.81 -13.29 -20.58
N LEU A 254 0.69 -12.38 -19.60
CA LEU A 254 -0.59 -11.76 -19.27
C LEU A 254 -0.86 -10.62 -20.24
N THR A 255 -2.06 -10.60 -20.84
CA THR A 255 -2.58 -9.48 -21.61
C THR A 255 -4.03 -9.23 -21.21
N VAL A 256 -4.35 -8.01 -20.81
CA VAL A 256 -5.68 -7.63 -20.33
C VAL A 256 -6.06 -6.29 -20.94
N THR A 257 -7.30 -6.18 -21.44
CA THR A 257 -7.89 -4.90 -21.84
C THR A 257 -9.05 -4.57 -20.91
N ARG A 258 -9.02 -3.38 -20.31
CA ARG A 258 -10.03 -2.90 -19.34
C ARG A 258 -10.29 -1.41 -19.53
N SER A 259 -11.36 -0.94 -18.93
CA SER A 259 -11.65 0.49 -18.78
C SER A 259 -11.72 0.85 -17.30
N LEU A 260 -11.16 2.01 -16.94
CA LEU A 260 -11.22 2.60 -15.61
C LEU A 260 -12.03 3.89 -15.66
N GLU A 261 -12.89 4.10 -14.67
CA GLU A 261 -13.52 5.41 -14.46
C GLU A 261 -12.48 6.43 -13.99
N PRO A 262 -12.77 7.74 -14.09
CA PRO A 262 -11.87 8.77 -13.59
C PRO A 262 -11.53 8.56 -12.10
N GLY A 263 -10.24 8.48 -11.79
CA GLY A 263 -9.75 8.28 -10.42
C GLY A 263 -9.62 6.82 -9.97
N ASP A 264 -10.13 5.87 -10.75
CA ASP A 264 -10.01 4.45 -10.44
C ASP A 264 -8.60 3.91 -10.70
N ILE A 265 -8.32 2.78 -10.07
CA ILE A 265 -7.07 2.03 -10.24
C ILE A 265 -7.35 0.56 -10.55
N ASP A 266 -6.47 -0.05 -11.33
CA ASP A 266 -6.38 -1.50 -11.51
C ASP A 266 -5.04 -2.00 -10.97
N ARG A 267 -5.05 -3.15 -10.30
CA ARG A 267 -3.88 -3.75 -9.67
C ARG A 267 -3.61 -5.15 -10.21
N PHE A 268 -2.41 -5.36 -10.72
CA PHE A 268 -1.95 -6.63 -11.25
C PHE A 268 -0.79 -7.14 -10.40
N PHE A 269 -1.01 -8.25 -9.70
CA PHE A 269 0.03 -8.92 -8.94
C PHE A 269 0.63 -10.03 -9.80
N VAL A 270 1.90 -9.96 -10.15
CA VAL A 270 2.55 -10.92 -11.07
C VAL A 270 3.66 -11.66 -10.33
N ARG A 271 3.65 -13.00 -10.43
CA ARG A 271 4.67 -13.85 -9.84
C ARG A 271 5.90 -13.90 -10.74
N VAL A 272 7.03 -13.51 -10.19
CA VAL A 272 8.36 -13.65 -10.78
C VAL A 272 9.09 -14.78 -10.07
N PRO A 273 9.38 -15.89 -10.77
CA PRO A 273 10.13 -17.02 -10.21
C PRO A 273 11.65 -16.77 -10.18
N PRO A 274 12.44 -17.53 -9.37
CA PRO A 274 13.88 -17.32 -9.18
C PRO A 274 14.77 -17.48 -10.42
N ASP A 275 14.24 -18.07 -11.49
CA ASP A 275 14.92 -18.36 -12.75
C ASP A 275 14.46 -17.42 -13.89
N ALA A 276 13.70 -16.37 -13.58
CA ALA A 276 13.31 -15.36 -14.57
C ALA A 276 14.51 -14.46 -14.95
N GLY A 277 14.61 -14.13 -16.25
CA GLY A 277 15.69 -13.28 -16.79
C GLY A 277 15.36 -11.78 -16.83
N GLY A 278 14.21 -11.40 -16.26
CA GLY A 278 13.70 -10.04 -16.21
C GLY A 278 12.17 -10.03 -16.11
N LEU A 279 11.59 -8.84 -16.05
CA LEU A 279 10.15 -8.58 -16.12
C LEU A 279 9.92 -7.36 -16.98
N ARG A 280 8.99 -7.44 -17.95
CA ARG A 280 8.49 -6.26 -18.66
C ARG A 280 7.00 -6.12 -18.41
N VAL A 281 6.59 -4.92 -18.00
CA VAL A 281 5.19 -4.52 -17.93
C VAL A 281 4.96 -3.35 -18.88
N SER A 282 3.85 -3.38 -19.61
CA SER A 282 3.52 -2.39 -20.63
C SER A 282 2.07 -1.96 -20.50
N LEU A 283 1.83 -0.68 -20.77
CA LEU A 283 0.54 -0.03 -20.80
C LEU A 283 0.38 0.61 -22.18
N GLY A 284 -0.68 0.24 -22.91
CA GLY A 284 -1.13 0.97 -24.10
C GLY A 284 -2.49 1.59 -23.85
N VAL A 285 -2.70 2.85 -24.24
CA VAL A 285 -3.97 3.55 -24.02
C VAL A 285 -4.73 3.66 -25.34
N SER A 286 -5.89 3.02 -25.42
CA SER A 286 -6.72 3.02 -26.64
C SER A 286 -7.74 4.15 -26.68
N SER A 287 -8.24 4.60 -25.52
CA SER A 287 -9.16 5.73 -25.43
C SER A 287 -9.04 6.44 -24.07
N GLY A 288 -9.44 7.71 -24.00
CA GLY A 288 -9.27 8.55 -22.81
C GLY A 288 -8.06 9.47 -22.95
N ARG A 289 -7.76 10.31 -21.94
CA ARG A 289 -6.68 11.29 -22.03
C ARG A 289 -5.29 10.67 -21.83
N SER A 290 -5.09 10.03 -20.68
CA SER A 290 -3.82 9.39 -20.30
C SER A 290 -4.05 8.39 -19.16
N ALA A 291 -3.13 7.44 -19.01
CA ALA A 291 -3.04 6.60 -17.83
C ALA A 291 -1.59 6.47 -17.37
N MET A 292 -1.42 6.25 -16.08
CA MET A 292 -0.12 6.02 -15.44
C MET A 292 0.03 4.53 -15.12
N LEU A 293 1.22 3.98 -15.33
CA LEU A 293 1.62 2.64 -14.91
C LEU A 293 2.75 2.76 -13.90
N SER A 294 2.52 2.30 -12.67
CA SER A 294 3.55 2.16 -11.64
C SER A 294 3.89 0.70 -11.38
N LEU A 295 5.16 0.39 -11.12
CA LEU A 295 5.63 -0.96 -10.80
C LEU A 295 6.29 -0.97 -9.42
N PHE A 296 5.91 -1.93 -8.59
CA PHE A 296 6.44 -2.14 -7.24
C PHE A 296 7.07 -3.52 -7.11
N GLU A 297 8.26 -3.55 -6.50
CA GLU A 297 9.03 -4.76 -6.20
C GLU A 297 8.33 -5.66 -5.17
N PRO A 298 8.79 -6.92 -4.98
CA PRO A 298 8.28 -7.78 -3.91
C PRO A 298 8.40 -7.18 -2.50
N SER A 299 9.30 -6.23 -2.28
CA SER A 299 9.42 -5.47 -1.04
C SER A 299 8.26 -4.48 -0.81
N GLY A 300 7.53 -4.11 -1.86
CA GLY A 300 6.53 -3.04 -1.84
C GLY A 300 7.04 -1.66 -2.22
N GLN A 301 8.33 -1.52 -2.45
CA GLN A 301 8.91 -0.26 -2.93
C GLN A 301 8.75 -0.12 -4.44
N PRO A 302 8.69 1.11 -4.98
CA PRO A 302 8.72 1.33 -6.42
C PRO A 302 9.94 0.64 -7.06
N ALA A 303 9.81 0.14 -8.28
CA ALA A 303 10.91 -0.51 -9.00
C ALA A 303 12.09 0.46 -9.19
N ARG A 304 13.30 0.01 -8.83
CA ARG A 304 14.53 0.81 -8.90
C ARG A 304 14.85 1.34 -10.31
N SER A 305 14.55 0.54 -11.33
CA SER A 305 14.89 0.85 -12.73
C SER A 305 14.02 1.94 -13.38
N ALA A 306 12.78 2.10 -12.92
CA ALA A 306 11.85 3.20 -13.22
C ALA A 306 10.48 2.89 -12.58
N GLY A 307 10.14 3.52 -11.46
CA GLY A 307 8.94 3.17 -10.68
C GLY A 307 7.60 3.50 -11.34
N SER A 308 7.56 4.43 -12.32
CA SER A 308 6.33 4.84 -13.00
C SER A 308 6.57 5.39 -14.40
N VAL A 309 5.58 5.21 -15.29
CA VAL A 309 5.53 5.76 -16.65
C VAL A 309 4.11 6.19 -17.02
N ASP A 310 3.97 7.15 -17.93
CA ASP A 310 2.68 7.62 -18.44
C ASP A 310 2.50 7.25 -19.92
N ALA A 311 1.27 6.99 -20.32
CA ALA A 311 0.88 6.81 -21.72
C ALA A 311 -0.34 7.69 -22.05
N THR A 312 -0.32 8.31 -23.23
CA THR A 312 -1.45 9.09 -23.76
C THR A 312 -2.23 8.29 -24.80
N ALA A 313 -3.39 8.81 -25.23
CA ALA A 313 -4.23 8.15 -26.23
C ALA A 313 -3.44 7.81 -27.51
N GLY A 314 -3.46 6.54 -27.91
CA GLY A 314 -2.74 6.04 -29.09
C GLY A 314 -1.29 5.65 -28.81
N ASP A 315 -0.75 5.93 -27.62
CA ASP A 315 0.62 5.62 -27.23
C ASP A 315 0.69 4.38 -26.31
N SER A 316 1.93 3.91 -26.13
CA SER A 316 2.26 2.89 -25.13
C SER A 316 3.53 3.23 -24.37
N ALA A 317 3.57 2.88 -23.08
CA ALA A 317 4.73 3.00 -22.22
C ALA A 317 5.04 1.65 -21.55
N SER A 318 6.28 1.48 -21.09
CA SER A 318 6.69 0.23 -20.43
C SER A 318 7.74 0.46 -19.37
N VAL A 319 7.67 -0.34 -18.30
CA VAL A 319 8.72 -0.50 -17.30
C VAL A 319 9.34 -1.88 -17.50
N SER A 320 10.67 -1.96 -17.44
CA SER A 320 11.40 -3.23 -17.45
C SER A 320 12.33 -3.33 -16.26
N VAL A 321 12.35 -4.49 -15.61
CA VAL A 321 13.33 -4.89 -14.60
C VAL A 321 14.23 -5.93 -15.26
N THR A 322 15.51 -5.62 -15.36
CA THR A 322 16.52 -6.51 -15.96
C THR A 322 16.87 -7.65 -15.00
N GLY A 323 17.49 -8.72 -15.51
CA GLY A 323 17.77 -9.91 -14.71
C GLY A 323 18.67 -9.65 -13.50
N GLU A 324 19.56 -8.67 -13.59
CA GLU A 324 20.46 -8.23 -12.52
C GLU A 324 19.73 -7.53 -11.35
N ASP A 325 18.65 -6.80 -11.64
CA ASP A 325 17.85 -6.07 -10.65
C ASP A 325 16.60 -6.85 -10.21
N LEU A 326 16.36 -8.01 -10.82
CA LEU A 326 15.14 -8.79 -10.61
C LEU A 326 15.17 -9.53 -9.28
N LEU A 327 14.14 -9.31 -8.47
CA LEU A 327 13.92 -10.04 -7.22
C LEU A 327 12.84 -11.11 -7.41
N PRO A 328 13.06 -12.37 -7.00
CA PRO A 328 11.98 -13.35 -6.99
C PRO A 328 10.88 -12.95 -6.01
N GLY A 329 9.62 -13.18 -6.37
CA GLY A 329 8.47 -12.85 -5.54
C GLY A 329 7.30 -12.31 -6.35
N VAL A 330 6.44 -11.53 -5.69
CA VAL A 330 5.26 -10.93 -6.32
C VAL A 330 5.44 -9.43 -6.50
N TYR A 331 5.57 -9.02 -7.76
CA TYR A 331 5.53 -7.62 -8.17
C TYR A 331 4.08 -7.14 -8.25
N GLU A 332 3.84 -5.86 -7.96
CA GLU A 332 2.55 -5.20 -8.13
C GLU A 332 2.69 -4.14 -9.23
N ALA A 333 1.91 -4.26 -10.30
CA ALA A 333 1.75 -3.23 -11.31
C ALA A 333 0.40 -2.53 -11.10
N VAL A 334 0.41 -1.21 -11.01
CA VAL A 334 -0.79 -0.39 -10.77
C VAL A 334 -1.03 0.49 -11.99
N VAL A 335 -2.18 0.31 -12.62
CA VAL A 335 -2.67 1.21 -13.67
C VAL A 335 -3.61 2.21 -13.02
N VAL A 336 -3.39 3.50 -13.27
CA VAL A 336 -4.19 4.59 -12.72
C VAL A 336 -4.84 5.35 -13.88
N ALA A 337 -6.15 5.57 -13.80
CA ALA A 337 -6.82 6.60 -14.59
C ALA A 337 -6.87 7.89 -13.77
N PRO A 338 -6.13 8.95 -14.14
CA PRO A 338 -6.24 10.23 -13.47
C PRO A 338 -7.67 10.79 -13.54
N PRO A 339 -8.04 11.74 -12.66
CA PRO A 339 -9.34 12.40 -12.71
C PRO A 339 -9.61 13.06 -14.08
N GLY A 340 -10.89 13.20 -14.42
CA GLY A 340 -11.38 13.93 -15.60
C GLY A 340 -11.99 13.09 -16.71
N SER A 341 -11.45 11.91 -17.04
CA SER A 341 -12.01 11.08 -18.13
C SER A 341 -11.77 9.59 -17.94
N ARG A 342 -12.76 8.76 -18.33
CA ARG A 342 -12.61 7.31 -18.45
C ARG A 342 -11.44 6.97 -19.37
N VAL A 343 -10.66 5.96 -19.01
CA VAL A 343 -9.56 5.45 -19.83
C VAL A 343 -9.80 3.99 -20.19
N THR A 344 -9.60 3.63 -21.45
CA THR A 344 -9.49 2.22 -21.88
C THR A 344 -8.05 1.93 -22.19
N TYR A 345 -7.53 0.85 -21.63
CA TYR A 345 -6.13 0.49 -21.74
C TYR A 345 -5.94 -0.99 -21.99
N ARG A 346 -4.77 -1.34 -22.52
CA ARG A 346 -4.24 -2.69 -22.63
C ARG A 346 -3.00 -2.81 -21.75
N PHE A 347 -3.07 -3.65 -20.73
CA PHE A 347 -1.92 -4.02 -19.91
C PHE A 347 -1.32 -5.33 -20.38
N THR A 348 0.00 -5.40 -20.41
CA THR A 348 0.76 -6.62 -20.75
C THR A 348 1.86 -6.84 -19.72
N ALA A 349 2.04 -8.06 -19.25
CA ALA A 349 3.17 -8.46 -18.41
C ALA A 349 3.82 -9.72 -18.96
N VAL A 350 5.15 -9.70 -19.11
CA VAL A 350 5.92 -10.74 -19.79
C VAL A 350 7.22 -11.02 -19.06
N LEU A 351 7.56 -12.30 -18.93
CA LEU A 351 8.91 -12.74 -18.57
C LEU A 351 9.70 -13.04 -19.86
N PRO A 352 10.97 -12.61 -19.96
CA PRO A 352 11.84 -13.04 -21.06
C PRO A 352 11.91 -14.57 -21.14
N ARG A 353 11.89 -15.11 -22.37
CA ARG A 353 11.96 -16.56 -22.61
C ARG A 353 13.29 -17.18 -22.23
N VAL A 354 14.36 -16.38 -22.19
CA VAL A 354 15.71 -16.82 -21.90
C VAL A 354 16.29 -15.94 -20.80
N ALA A 355 16.95 -16.56 -19.83
CA ALA A 355 17.63 -15.90 -18.73
C ALA A 355 19.12 -16.21 -18.75
N VAL A 356 19.95 -15.25 -18.35
CA VAL A 356 21.37 -15.50 -18.05
C VAL A 356 21.45 -16.01 -16.62
N ARG A 357 21.82 -17.27 -16.43
CA ARG A 357 21.94 -17.90 -15.10
C ARG A 357 23.31 -17.65 -14.47
N ALA A 358 24.35 -17.66 -15.28
CA ALA A 358 25.71 -17.39 -14.84
C ALA A 358 26.53 -16.82 -15.99
N VAL A 359 27.45 -15.93 -15.66
CA VAL A 359 28.54 -15.51 -16.56
C VAL A 359 29.81 -16.14 -16.00
N GLY A 360 30.53 -16.90 -16.83
CA GLY A 360 31.77 -17.55 -16.41
C GLY A 360 32.92 -16.55 -16.26
N THR A 361 34.05 -17.03 -15.73
CA THR A 361 35.29 -16.23 -15.58
C THR A 361 36.00 -15.98 -16.91
N GLY A 362 35.62 -16.70 -17.98
CA GLY A 362 35.99 -16.43 -19.37
C GLY A 362 34.77 -16.01 -20.21
N PRO A 363 34.87 -15.94 -21.55
CA PRO A 363 33.79 -15.51 -22.45
C PRO A 363 32.71 -16.59 -22.61
N SER A 364 32.06 -16.95 -21.50
CA SER A 364 31.05 -17.99 -21.43
C SER A 364 29.89 -17.53 -20.57
N ALA A 365 28.69 -17.97 -20.91
CA ALA A 365 27.49 -17.74 -20.12
C ALA A 365 26.63 -19.01 -20.13
N VAL A 366 25.96 -19.28 -19.02
CA VAL A 366 24.95 -20.33 -18.91
C VAL A 366 23.60 -19.67 -19.09
N LEU A 367 22.85 -20.10 -20.10
CA LEU A 367 21.51 -19.62 -20.38
C LEU A 367 20.48 -20.65 -19.95
N VAL A 368 19.36 -20.20 -19.41
CA VAL A 368 18.20 -21.03 -19.09
C VAL A 368 17.06 -20.60 -20.01
N SER A 369 16.51 -21.55 -20.76
CA SER A 369 15.29 -21.35 -21.55
C SER A 369 14.07 -21.72 -20.72
N ARG A 370 13.10 -20.83 -20.67
CA ARG A 370 11.74 -21.06 -20.15
C ARG A 370 10.74 -21.41 -21.26
N ALA A 371 11.18 -21.33 -22.52
CA ALA A 371 10.31 -21.68 -23.63
C ALA A 371 10.17 -23.21 -23.72
N PRO A 372 8.96 -23.74 -23.99
CA PRO A 372 8.77 -25.17 -24.23
C PRO A 372 9.46 -25.65 -25.51
N ASP A 373 9.74 -24.72 -26.43
CA ASP A 373 10.39 -24.98 -27.71
C ASP A 373 11.86 -24.53 -27.72
N SER A 374 12.63 -25.08 -28.67
CA SER A 374 14.01 -24.63 -28.91
C SER A 374 14.05 -23.16 -29.35
N ALA A 375 14.85 -22.34 -28.69
CA ALA A 375 15.08 -20.95 -29.05
C ALA A 375 16.48 -20.78 -29.65
N ARG A 376 16.60 -20.04 -30.77
CA ARG A 376 17.89 -19.55 -31.26
C ARG A 376 18.21 -18.24 -30.54
N VAL A 377 19.37 -18.19 -29.89
CA VAL A 377 19.81 -17.02 -29.11
C VAL A 377 21.08 -16.45 -29.69
N GLY A 378 21.11 -15.12 -29.86
CA GLY A 378 22.36 -14.38 -30.09
C GLY A 378 22.92 -13.95 -28.74
N VAL A 379 24.19 -14.20 -28.49
CA VAL A 379 24.87 -13.80 -27.25
C VAL A 379 25.90 -12.74 -27.57
N THR A 380 25.75 -11.58 -26.93
CA THR A 380 26.74 -10.51 -26.96
C THR A 380 27.19 -10.23 -25.54
N ALA A 381 28.50 -10.20 -25.32
CA ALA A 381 29.09 -9.82 -24.04
C ALA A 381 29.77 -8.45 -24.17
N ARG A 382 29.52 -7.56 -23.23
CA ARG A 382 30.23 -6.30 -23.07
C ARG A 382 30.44 -6.03 -21.59
N VAL A 383 31.59 -5.46 -21.23
CA VAL A 383 31.78 -4.92 -19.88
C VAL A 383 31.03 -3.59 -19.83
N ALA A 384 29.90 -3.56 -19.12
CA ALA A 384 29.04 -2.38 -19.01
C ALA A 384 29.47 -1.42 -17.89
N GLY A 385 30.24 -1.93 -16.92
CA GLY A 385 30.71 -1.17 -15.77
C GLY A 385 31.33 -2.07 -14.70
N ALA A 386 31.50 -1.51 -13.50
CA ALA A 386 31.98 -2.20 -12.31
C ALA A 386 31.12 -1.77 -11.12
N ALA A 387 30.86 -2.69 -10.19
CA ALA A 387 30.14 -2.42 -8.96
C ALA A 387 31.07 -2.61 -7.75
N ARG A 388 30.87 -1.80 -6.71
CA ARG A 388 31.47 -1.98 -5.39
C ARG A 388 30.41 -1.76 -4.34
N GLU A 389 30.43 -2.62 -3.33
CA GLU A 389 29.54 -2.52 -2.18
C GLU A 389 30.32 -1.99 -0.97
N TYR A 390 29.70 -1.08 -0.23
CA TYR A 390 30.26 -0.50 0.98
C TYR A 390 29.29 -0.72 2.14
N GLN A 391 29.75 -1.39 3.19
CA GLN A 391 28.97 -1.63 4.39
C GLN A 391 29.29 -0.55 5.43
N ILE A 392 28.35 0.34 5.70
CA ILE A 392 28.51 1.43 6.66
C ILE A 392 27.96 0.96 8.01
N ARG A 393 28.81 0.92 9.03
CA ARG A 393 28.44 0.64 10.43
C ARG A 393 28.56 1.95 11.21
N GLY A 394 27.57 2.24 12.05
CA GLY A 394 27.46 3.53 12.75
C GLY A 394 28.74 3.97 13.46
N GLY A 395 29.11 5.24 13.29
CA GLY A 395 30.24 5.89 13.94
C GLY A 395 30.38 7.36 13.51
N GLY A 396 30.23 8.28 14.47
CA GLY A 396 30.42 9.73 14.32
C GLY A 396 29.40 10.44 13.41
N ASP A 397 28.90 11.60 13.84
CA ASP A 397 27.96 12.42 13.08
C ASP A 397 28.67 13.69 12.54
N PRO A 398 28.67 13.96 11.22
CA PRO A 398 28.17 13.13 10.12
C PRO A 398 29.19 12.07 9.65
N ALA A 399 28.71 10.85 9.41
CA ALA A 399 29.49 9.81 8.74
C ALA A 399 29.65 10.14 7.24
N SER A 400 30.89 10.22 6.75
CA SER A 400 31.20 10.51 5.34
C SER A 400 31.96 9.35 4.71
N LEU A 401 31.58 8.98 3.49
CA LEU A 401 32.25 7.95 2.69
C LEU A 401 32.75 8.56 1.38
N GLN A 402 34.05 8.41 1.10
CA GLN A 402 34.64 8.80 -0.18
C GLN A 402 34.59 7.62 -1.15
N ILE A 403 33.90 7.80 -2.28
CA ILE A 403 33.76 6.78 -3.31
C ILE A 403 34.63 7.18 -4.51
N PRO A 404 35.74 6.47 -4.79
CA PRO A 404 36.57 6.77 -5.96
C PRO A 404 35.81 6.39 -7.25
N VAL A 405 35.62 7.37 -8.13
CA VAL A 405 35.02 7.18 -9.45
C VAL A 405 36.13 6.97 -10.48
N PRO A 406 36.21 5.82 -11.17
CA PRO A 406 37.22 5.59 -12.19
C PRO A 406 37.10 6.57 -13.36
N PRO A 407 38.22 7.00 -13.99
CA PRO A 407 38.18 7.95 -15.12
C PRO A 407 37.42 7.44 -16.35
N TRP A 408 37.26 6.12 -16.49
CA TRP A 408 36.51 5.51 -17.60
C TRP A 408 35.00 5.53 -17.38
N ALA A 409 34.51 5.82 -16.16
CA ALA A 409 33.10 5.76 -15.84
C ALA A 409 32.37 7.00 -16.40
N ASP A 410 31.45 6.76 -17.34
CA ASP A 410 30.57 7.79 -17.91
C ASP A 410 29.38 8.11 -16.99
N ARG A 411 28.95 7.13 -16.18
CA ARG A 411 27.83 7.27 -15.24
C ARG A 411 28.11 6.52 -13.93
N VAL A 412 27.69 7.12 -12.83
CA VAL A 412 27.69 6.50 -11.50
C VAL A 412 26.24 6.35 -11.04
N VAL A 413 25.89 5.15 -10.57
CA VAL A 413 24.61 4.86 -9.92
C VAL A 413 24.92 4.51 -8.46
N LEU A 414 24.19 5.12 -7.54
CA LEU A 414 24.33 4.86 -6.11
C LEU A 414 23.05 4.23 -5.60
N ASP A 415 23.11 2.94 -5.30
CA ASP A 415 22.03 2.23 -4.62
C ASP A 415 22.31 2.22 -3.12
N VAL A 416 21.40 2.81 -2.35
CA VAL A 416 21.50 2.90 -0.89
C VAL A 416 20.39 2.07 -0.28
N SER A 417 20.79 1.05 0.48
CA SER A 417 19.90 0.15 1.21
C SER A 417 20.07 0.30 2.72
N LEU A 418 18.97 0.26 3.46
CA LEU A 418 18.94 0.21 4.92
C LEU A 418 18.22 -1.04 5.39
N SER A 419 18.71 -1.62 6.49
CA SER A 419 18.00 -2.70 7.16
C SER A 419 16.65 -2.22 7.68
N GLU A 420 15.68 -3.12 7.70
CA GLU A 420 14.33 -2.81 8.18
C GLU A 420 14.33 -2.33 9.64
N ASP A 421 15.15 -2.95 10.49
CA ASP A 421 15.26 -2.59 11.89
C ASP A 421 15.75 -1.15 12.07
N LEU A 422 16.68 -0.68 11.23
CA LEU A 422 17.18 0.69 11.28
C LEU A 422 16.15 1.66 10.70
N TRP A 423 15.54 1.31 9.57
CA TRP A 423 14.51 2.13 8.94
C TRP A 423 13.35 2.44 9.89
N ASN A 424 12.94 1.46 10.71
CA ASN A 424 11.87 1.63 11.68
C ASN A 424 12.27 2.46 12.93
N GLN A 425 13.55 2.82 13.08
CA GLN A 425 14.05 3.63 14.19
C GLN A 425 14.31 5.09 13.81
N VAL A 426 14.26 5.42 12.51
CA VAL A 426 14.50 6.77 11.98
C VAL A 426 13.24 7.30 11.32
N THR A 427 13.02 8.62 11.37
CA THR A 427 11.90 9.24 10.66
C THR A 427 12.29 9.62 9.24
N ASP A 428 13.51 10.12 9.07
CA ASP A 428 14.05 10.61 7.80
C ASP A 428 15.54 10.27 7.71
N VAL A 429 16.01 9.93 6.51
CA VAL A 429 17.42 9.67 6.24
C VAL A 429 17.88 10.65 5.17
N GLY A 430 18.61 11.68 5.59
CA GLY A 430 19.22 12.63 4.67
C GLY A 430 20.40 12.00 3.93
N LEU A 431 20.41 12.08 2.61
CA LEU A 431 21.54 11.67 1.78
C LEU A 431 22.08 12.88 1.03
N LEU A 432 23.34 13.23 1.31
CA LEU A 432 24.03 14.31 0.63
C LEU A 432 25.16 13.73 -0.23
N VAL A 433 25.03 13.85 -1.55
CA VAL A 433 26.06 13.43 -2.48
C VAL A 433 26.80 14.67 -2.97
N ARG A 434 28.13 14.69 -2.77
CA ARG A 434 29.01 15.77 -3.23
C ARG A 434 30.05 15.24 -4.19
N HIS A 435 30.37 16.06 -5.19
CA HIS A 435 31.58 15.90 -5.98
C HIS A 435 32.81 16.13 -5.09
N GLY A 436 33.95 15.52 -5.41
CA GLY A 436 35.20 15.68 -4.64
C GLY A 436 35.69 17.12 -4.48
N ALA A 437 35.21 18.04 -5.33
CA ALA A 437 35.46 19.48 -5.23
C ALA A 437 34.43 20.24 -4.35
N GLY A 438 33.56 19.54 -3.62
CA GLY A 438 32.56 20.11 -2.70
C GLY A 438 31.23 20.51 -3.32
N ARG A 439 31.08 20.45 -4.66
CA ARG A 439 29.80 20.74 -5.35
C ARG A 439 28.77 19.67 -5.00
N GLU A 440 27.58 20.10 -4.60
CA GLU A 440 26.47 19.20 -4.31
C GLU A 440 25.85 18.66 -5.59
N LEU A 441 25.66 17.35 -5.63
CA LEU A 441 25.10 16.60 -6.76
C LEU A 441 23.69 16.09 -6.46
N ASN A 442 23.42 15.74 -5.21
CA ASN A 442 22.10 15.33 -4.75
C ASN A 442 21.92 15.72 -3.26
N GLN A 443 20.72 16.16 -2.91
CA GLN A 443 20.28 16.45 -1.55
C GLN A 443 18.97 15.75 -1.18
N GLN A 444 18.42 14.90 -2.07
CA GLN A 444 17.16 14.24 -1.81
C GLN A 444 17.33 13.22 -0.67
N PRO A 445 16.35 13.16 0.26
CA PRO A 445 16.37 12.14 1.30
C PRO A 445 16.21 10.75 0.68
N LEU A 446 16.60 9.74 1.44
CA LEU A 446 16.26 8.38 1.11
C LEU A 446 14.79 8.15 1.46
N GLU A 447 13.94 8.11 0.42
CA GLU A 447 12.49 7.88 0.55
C GLU A 447 12.13 6.43 0.87
N TYR A 448 13.00 5.48 0.47
CA TYR A 448 12.74 4.05 0.57
C TYR A 448 13.98 3.28 1.01
N ARG A 449 13.79 2.28 1.87
CA ARG A 449 14.90 1.50 2.44
C ARG A 449 15.62 0.55 1.49
N PHE A 450 15.04 0.19 0.33
CA PHE A 450 15.43 -0.88 -0.62
C PHE A 450 16.16 -2.10 -0.03
N ALA A 451 15.58 -3.30 -0.19
CA ALA A 451 16.18 -4.54 0.33
C ALA A 451 17.36 -5.03 -0.54
#